data_AF-A0A645HLT2-F1
#
_entry.id   AF-A0A645HLT2-F1
#
_cell.length_a   1.000
_cell.length_b   1.000
_cell.length_c   1.000
_cell.angle_alpha   90.00
_cell.angle_beta   90.00
_cell.angle_gamma   90.00
#
_symmetry.space_group_name_H-M   'P 1'
#
loop_
_entity.id
_entity.type
_entity.pdbx_description
1 polymer ?
#
loop_
_entity_poly.entity_id
_entity_poly.type
_entity_poly.pdbx_seq_one_letter_code
_entity_poly.pdbx_strand_id
1 'polypeptide(L)'
;MVTDNRYHYYNLGSTKLAADAYLFCFWSWFIQQKLMSAFDPNDPDALFDVYIHMKLTGPAFVKGDTGKDAIWIDRVVLVRKTPNAQ
;
A
#
# COMPACT_ATOMS: atom_id res chain seq x y z
N MET A 1 -0.37 -4.76 14.30
CA MET A 1 0.41 -3.71 13.59
C MET A 1 1.76 -3.62 14.26
N VAL A 2 2.85 -3.51 13.50
CA VAL A 2 4.18 -3.40 14.09
C VAL A 2 4.30 -2.03 14.78
N THR A 3 4.73 -2.04 16.05
CA THR A 3 4.79 -0.86 16.93
C THR A 3 6.23 -0.41 17.14
N ASP A 4 7.02 -0.43 16.07
CA ASP A 4 8.33 0.20 16.07
C ASP A 4 8.32 1.35 15.06
N ASN A 5 9.14 2.37 15.31
CA ASN A 5 9.24 3.54 14.44
C ASN A 5 10.14 3.23 13.23
N ARG A 6 9.89 2.11 12.54
CA ARG A 6 10.61 1.67 11.34
C ARG A 6 9.64 1.37 10.20
N TYR A 7 10.19 1.22 9.01
CA TYR A 7 9.41 0.86 7.84
C TYR A 7 9.17 -0.65 7.80
N HIS A 8 7.93 -1.01 7.50
CA HIS A 8 7.49 -2.39 7.29
C HIS A 8 6.66 -2.49 6.02
N TYR A 9 6.68 -3.67 5.41
CA TYR A 9 5.74 -4.01 4.35
C TYR A 9 4.42 -4.49 4.96
N TYR A 10 3.32 -3.91 4.49
CA TYR A 10 1.97 -4.34 4.82
C TYR A 10 1.31 -4.84 3.55
N ASN A 11 0.76 -6.05 3.61
CA ASN A 11 -0.03 -6.62 2.53
C ASN A 11 -1.47 -6.09 2.63
N LEU A 12 -1.96 -5.47 1.55
CA LEU A 12 -3.30 -4.92 1.45
C LEU A 12 -4.29 -5.88 0.76
N GLY A 13 -3.81 -7.05 0.33
CA GLY A 13 -4.57 -8.08 -0.35
C GLY A 13 -4.32 -8.12 -1.85
N SER A 14 -5.07 -8.99 -2.52
CA SER A 14 -5.07 -9.13 -3.98
C SER A 14 -6.23 -8.37 -4.59
N THR A 15 -6.00 -7.62 -5.66
CA THR A 15 -7.08 -6.99 -6.43
C THR A 15 -6.74 -6.91 -7.91
N LYS A 16 -7.78 -6.82 -8.74
CA LYS A 16 -7.65 -6.35 -10.12
C LYS A 16 -7.50 -4.83 -10.13
N LEU A 17 -6.74 -4.32 -11.09
CA LEU A 17 -6.58 -2.88 -11.28
C LEU A 17 -7.49 -2.41 -12.41
N ALA A 18 -8.18 -1.30 -12.19
CA ALA A 18 -8.86 -0.55 -13.24
C ALA A 18 -7.94 0.58 -13.76
N ALA A 19 -8.28 1.13 -14.94
CA ALA A 19 -7.52 2.22 -15.56
C ALA A 19 -7.41 3.48 -14.67
N ASP A 20 -8.34 3.66 -13.74
CA ASP A 20 -8.42 4.77 -12.79
C ASP A 20 -8.19 4.32 -11.34
N ALA A 21 -7.53 3.18 -11.11
CA ALA A 21 -7.28 2.69 -9.76
C ALA A 21 -6.42 3.64 -8.92
N TYR A 22 -6.89 3.93 -7.70
CA TYR A 22 -6.15 4.68 -6.68
C TYR A 22 -5.98 3.83 -5.43
N LEU A 23 -4.79 3.93 -4.83
CA LEU A 23 -4.59 3.54 -3.46
C LEU A 23 -4.94 4.73 -2.55
N PHE A 24 -5.99 4.54 -1.75
CA PHE A 24 -6.33 5.43 -0.66
C PHE A 24 -5.86 4.82 0.65
N CYS A 25 -5.12 5.60 1.44
CA CYS A 25 -4.72 5.19 2.77
C CYS A 25 -5.20 6.22 3.79
N PHE A 26 -5.71 5.71 4.92
CA PHE A 26 -6.07 6.44 6.13
C PHE A 26 -7.32 7.33 6.03
N TRP A 27 -7.87 7.66 7.20
CA TRP A 27 -9.12 8.40 7.35
C TRP A 27 -9.04 9.85 6.83
N SER A 28 -7.84 10.36 6.57
CA SER A 28 -7.60 11.75 6.19
C SER A 28 -7.64 11.98 4.68
N TRP A 29 -7.65 10.91 3.86
CA TRP A 29 -7.72 10.97 2.39
C TRP A 29 -6.61 11.77 1.69
N PHE A 30 -5.61 12.28 2.43
CA PHE A 30 -4.52 13.10 1.87
C PHE A 30 -3.53 12.30 1.03
N ILE A 31 -3.38 11.01 1.32
CA ILE A 31 -2.46 10.14 0.59
C ILE A 31 -3.27 9.37 -0.45
N GLN A 32 -3.07 9.75 -1.71
CA GLN A 32 -3.68 9.12 -2.88
C GLN A 32 -2.59 8.82 -3.89
N GLN A 33 -2.43 7.55 -4.25
CA GLN A 33 -1.43 7.13 -5.24
C GLN A 33 -2.14 6.49 -6.43
N LYS A 34 -1.88 7.00 -7.63
CA LYS A 34 -2.39 6.43 -8.89
C LYS A 34 -1.67 5.11 -9.16
N LEU A 35 -2.42 4.04 -9.40
CA LEU A 35 -1.89 2.72 -9.72
C LEU A 35 -1.93 2.39 -11.22
N MET A 36 -2.42 3.34 -12.04
CA MET A 36 -2.68 3.16 -13.47
C MET A 36 -1.46 2.73 -14.29
N SER A 37 -0.24 3.00 -13.85
CA SER A 37 0.98 2.60 -14.56
C SER A 37 1.19 1.09 -14.64
N ALA A 38 0.53 0.32 -13.76
CA ALA A 38 0.57 -1.14 -13.77
C ALA A 38 -0.64 -1.78 -14.48
N PHE A 39 -1.63 -0.98 -14.89
CA PHE A 39 -2.79 -1.47 -15.63
C PHE A 39 -2.41 -1.73 -17.09
N ASP A 40 -2.75 -2.92 -17.59
CA ASP A 40 -2.59 -3.30 -19.00
C ASP A 40 -3.99 -3.48 -19.62
N PRO A 41 -4.38 -2.64 -20.60
CA PRO A 41 -5.67 -2.79 -21.30
C PRO A 41 -5.82 -4.15 -22.02
N ASN A 42 -4.72 -4.83 -22.34
CA ASN A 42 -4.75 -6.15 -22.98
C ASN A 42 -4.90 -7.31 -22.00
N ASP A 43 -4.73 -7.05 -20.69
CA ASP A 43 -4.99 -8.01 -19.62
C ASP A 43 -5.72 -7.31 -18.46
N PRO A 44 -6.99 -6.91 -18.65
CA PRO A 44 -7.76 -6.17 -17.64
C PRO A 44 -8.09 -7.02 -16.41
N ASP A 45 -7.97 -8.34 -16.52
CA ASP A 45 -8.24 -9.29 -15.44
C ASP A 45 -7.00 -9.65 -14.61
N ALA A 46 -5.84 -9.07 -14.92
CA ALA A 46 -4.60 -9.24 -14.18
C ALA A 46 -4.80 -8.98 -12.68
N LEU A 47 -4.45 -9.98 -11.87
CA LEU A 47 -4.55 -9.91 -10.42
C LEU A 47 -3.20 -9.47 -9.83
N PHE A 48 -3.22 -8.50 -8.92
CA PHE A 48 -2.03 -7.98 -8.26
C PHE A 48 -2.12 -8.14 -6.75
N ASP A 49 -1.06 -8.63 -6.13
CA ASP A 49 -0.87 -8.46 -4.68
C ASP A 49 -0.31 -7.06 -4.42
N VAL A 50 -0.98 -6.31 -3.55
CA VAL A 50 -0.63 -4.92 -3.23
C VAL A 50 0.09 -4.86 -1.90
N TYR A 51 1.29 -4.30 -1.90
CA TYR A 51 2.07 -4.06 -0.69
C TYR A 51 2.37 -2.58 -0.53
N ILE A 52 2.33 -2.11 0.71
CA ILE A 52 2.75 -0.76 1.08
C ILE A 52 3.93 -0.83 2.04
N HIS A 53 4.99 -0.10 1.72
CA HIS A 53 6.14 0.08 2.60
C HIS A 53 5.93 1.37 3.39
N MET A 54 5.55 1.25 4.66
CA MET A 54 5.18 2.39 5.49
C MET A 54 5.77 2.34 6.89
N LYS A 55 5.92 3.51 7.50
CA LYS A 55 6.34 3.73 8.88
C LYS A 55 5.34 4.65 9.57
N LEU A 56 5.04 4.33 10.83
CA LEU A 56 4.21 5.15 11.70
C LEU A 56 5.08 5.77 12.78
N THR A 57 4.92 7.07 13.02
CA THR A 57 5.60 7.81 14.11
C THR A 57 4.57 8.45 15.01
N GLY A 58 4.94 8.67 16.27
CA GLY A 58 4.17 9.43 17.24
C GLY A 58 3.26 8.59 18.14
N PRO A 59 2.82 9.18 19.27
CA PRO A 59 2.12 8.48 20.34
C PRO A 59 0.77 7.88 19.91
N ALA A 60 0.14 8.36 18.84
CA ALA A 60 -1.11 7.79 18.32
C ALA A 60 -0.93 6.38 17.73
N PHE A 61 0.28 6.04 17.28
CA PHE A 61 0.55 4.79 16.57
C PHE A 61 1.60 3.90 17.25
N VAL A 62 2.61 4.51 17.88
CA VAL A 62 3.71 3.80 18.51
C VAL A 62 3.72 4.12 20.01
N LYS A 63 3.44 3.11 20.83
CA LYS A 63 3.38 3.26 22.28
C LYS A 63 4.73 3.73 22.83
N GLY A 64 4.72 4.88 23.51
CA GLY A 64 5.93 5.45 24.12
C GLY A 64 6.76 6.33 23.19
N ASP A 65 6.34 6.54 21.93
CA ASP A 65 6.97 7.53 21.06
C ASP A 65 6.57 8.95 21.50
N THR A 66 7.57 9.84 21.59
CA THR A 66 7.39 11.26 21.95
C THR A 66 7.48 12.18 20.74
N GLY A 67 7.65 11.61 19.53
CA GLY A 67 7.68 12.33 18.28
C GLY A 67 6.30 12.78 17.79
N LYS A 68 6.28 13.44 16.63
CA LYS A 68 5.04 13.89 15.99
C LYS A 68 4.31 12.71 15.34
N ASP A 69 2.99 12.68 15.51
CA ASP A 69 2.11 11.77 14.78
C ASP A 69 2.26 11.99 13.27
N ALA A 70 2.75 10.97 12.57
CA ALA A 70 2.86 11.00 11.13
C ALA A 70 2.86 9.59 10.54
N ILE A 71 2.47 9.54 9.27
CA ILE A 71 2.47 8.32 8.47
C ILE A 71 3.37 8.57 7.27
N TRP A 72 4.37 7.72 7.12
CA TRP A 72 5.39 7.82 6.10
C TRP A 72 5.24 6.64 5.15
N ILE A 73 5.19 6.91 3.85
CA ILE A 73 5.15 5.88 2.82
C ILE A 73 6.35 6.09 1.93
N ASP A 74 7.14 5.05 1.77
CA ASP A 74 8.29 5.05 0.86
C ASP A 74 7.88 4.47 -0.49
N ARG A 75 7.14 3.36 -0.51
CA ARG A 75 6.80 2.62 -1.74
C ARG A 75 5.43 1.98 -1.69
N VAL A 76 4.84 1.87 -2.87
CA VAL A 76 3.74 0.96 -3.16
C VAL A 76 4.28 -0.05 -4.17
N VAL A 77 4.12 -1.34 -3.87
CA VAL A 77 4.60 -2.44 -4.71
C VAL A 77 3.40 -3.23 -5.19
N LEU A 78 3.31 -3.40 -6.50
CA LEU A 78 2.29 -4.19 -7.17
C LEU A 78 2.96 -5.43 -7.74
N VAL A 79 2.62 -6.61 -7.21
CA VAL A 79 3.17 -7.87 -7.68
C VAL A 79 2.10 -8.55 -8.53
N ARG A 80 2.31 -8.62 -9.85
CA ARG A 80 1.41 -9.35 -10.75
C ARG A 80 1.43 -10.82 -10.38
N LYS A 81 0.27 -11.38 -10.08
CA LYS A 81 0.13 -12.82 -9.85
C LYS A 81 0.14 -13.50 -11.20
N THR A 82 1.11 -14.37 -11.39
CA THR A 82 1.07 -15.30 -12.51
C THR A 82 -0.15 -16.21 -12.30
N PRO A 83 -0.94 -16.52 -13.34
CA PRO A 83 -1.86 -17.64 -13.24
C PRO A 83 -1.03 -18.83 -12.80
N ASN A 84 -1.41 -19.47 -11.69
CA ASN A 84 -0.77 -20.72 -11.30
C ASN A 84 -0.88 -21.66 -12.51
N ALA A 85 0.27 -22.00 -13.11
CA ALA A 85 0.33 -23.15 -14.00
C ALA A 85 -0.06 -24.34 -13.13
N GLN A 86 -1.28 -24.81 -13.34
CA GLN A 86 -1.84 -25.98 -12.68
C GLN A 86 -1.26 -27.24 -13.32
#